data_AF-A0A3P7PK92-F1
#
_entry.id   AF-A0A3P7PK92-F1
#
_cell.length_a   1.000
_cell.length_b   1.000
_cell.length_c   1.000
_cell.angle_alpha   90.00
_cell.angle_beta   90.00
_cell.angle_gamma   90.00
#
_symmetry.space_group_name_H-M   'P 1'
#
loop_
_entity.id
_entity.type
_entity.pdbx_description
1 polymer ?
#
loop_
_entity_poly.entity_id
_entity_poly.type
_entity_poly.pdbx_seq_one_letter_code
_entity_poly.pdbx_strand_id
1 'polypeptide(L)'
;MSDLKIKNPPPILYFRFIIKNSFAQDFSKIYEEEKNDDPDHPNSVANRRSFSNPQNNERVLKCTLCHERLEDTHFVQCPSVNAHKFCFPCSRESIKKQGTSPEVYCPSGEKCPLVGTQTPWAFMQGEIATILGDDFEQFKKDREANSIMTSNLTQNANGQVFFF
;
A
#
# COMPACT_ATOMS: atom_id res chain seq x y z
N MET A 1 -0.58 41.11 11.38
CA MET A 1 0.29 40.07 10.79
C MET A 1 0.63 39.10 11.91
N SER A 2 0.12 37.87 11.97
CA SER A 2 0.22 36.82 10.96
C SER A 2 -0.99 35.90 11.07
N ASP A 3 -1.71 35.77 9.96
CA ASP A 3 -2.70 34.70 9.77
C ASP A 3 -2.02 33.36 10.04
N LEU A 4 -2.46 32.69 11.11
CA LEU A 4 -2.28 31.26 11.32
C LEU A 4 -3.05 30.53 10.22
N LYS A 5 -2.48 30.53 9.01
CA LYS A 5 -2.77 29.54 8.00
C LYS A 5 -2.34 28.22 8.61
N ILE A 6 -3.29 27.54 9.26
CA ILE A 6 -3.30 26.11 9.45
C ILE A 6 -3.34 25.54 8.03
N LYS A 7 -2.16 25.53 7.39
CA LYS A 7 -1.93 24.91 6.10
C LYS A 7 -2.28 23.46 6.31
N ASN A 8 -3.37 23.02 5.67
CA ASN A 8 -3.85 21.65 5.56
C ASN A 8 -2.90 20.67 6.23
N PRO A 9 -3.18 20.22 7.47
CA PRO A 9 -2.25 19.34 8.17
C PRO A 9 -1.96 18.17 7.23
N PRO A 10 -0.66 17.83 7.02
CA PRO A 10 -0.27 16.89 6.00
C PRO A 10 -1.04 15.57 6.22
N PRO A 11 -1.46 14.87 5.14
CA PRO A 11 -2.24 13.64 5.23
C PRO A 11 -1.35 12.47 5.69
N ILE A 12 -0.70 12.59 6.85
CA ILE A 12 0.15 11.55 7.46
C ILE A 12 -0.73 10.48 8.14
N LEU A 13 -2.00 10.78 8.44
CA LEU A 13 -2.83 9.89 9.25
C LEU A 13 -3.27 8.60 8.54
N TYR A 14 -3.45 8.61 7.21
CA TYR A 14 -3.83 7.36 6.54
C TYR A 14 -2.65 6.37 6.43
N PHE A 15 -1.44 6.91 6.31
CA PHE A 15 -0.20 6.13 6.37
C PHE A 15 -0.06 5.39 7.72
N ARG A 16 -0.49 6.02 8.82
CA ARG A 16 -0.44 5.40 10.15
C ARG A 16 -1.54 4.36 10.37
N PHE A 17 -2.70 4.47 9.73
CA PHE A 17 -3.82 3.59 10.02
C PHE A 17 -3.67 2.19 9.40
N ILE A 18 -3.13 2.08 8.18
CA ILE A 18 -2.88 0.76 7.58
C ILE A 18 -1.69 0.05 8.23
N ILE A 19 -0.62 0.77 8.63
CA ILE A 19 0.48 0.18 9.41
C ILE A 19 -0.04 -0.34 10.77
N LYS A 20 -0.96 0.38 11.44
CA LYS A 20 -1.50 -0.07 12.73
C LYS A 20 -2.40 -1.30 12.62
N ASN A 21 -3.15 -1.48 11.53
CA ASN A 21 -4.00 -2.67 11.39
C ASN A 21 -3.19 -3.96 11.20
N SER A 22 -1.98 -3.91 10.65
CA SER A 22 -1.15 -5.11 10.53
C SER A 22 -0.54 -5.56 11.87
N PHE A 23 -0.23 -4.64 12.80
CA PHE A 23 0.28 -5.01 14.12
C PHE A 23 -0.84 -5.43 15.09
N ALA A 24 -2.05 -4.88 14.93
CA ALA A 24 -3.18 -5.22 15.80
C ALA A 24 -3.66 -6.68 15.64
N GLN A 25 -3.54 -7.28 14.45
CA GLN A 25 -3.99 -8.66 14.23
C GLN A 25 -3.09 -9.74 14.87
N ASP A 26 -1.81 -9.44 15.12
CA ASP A 26 -0.92 -10.38 15.83
C ASP A 26 -1.06 -10.27 17.35
N PHE A 27 -1.46 -9.10 17.88
CA PHE A 27 -1.62 -8.92 19.33
C PHE A 27 -2.89 -9.59 19.89
N SER A 28 -3.93 -9.83 19.08
CA SER A 28 -5.10 -10.58 19.56
C SER A 28 -4.84 -12.08 19.68
N LYS A 29 -3.86 -12.63 18.94
CA LYS A 29 -3.55 -14.06 18.99
C LYS A 29 -2.80 -14.49 20.25
N ILE A 30 -2.04 -13.59 20.86
CA ILE A 30 -1.31 -13.88 22.10
C ILE A 30 -2.18 -13.88 23.35
N TYR A 31 -3.39 -13.29 23.33
CA TYR A 31 -4.27 -13.27 24.51
C TYR A 31 -5.23 -14.47 24.62
N GLU A 32 -5.32 -15.32 23.60
CA GLU A 32 -6.25 -16.46 23.62
C GLU A 32 -5.60 -17.79 24.01
N GLU A 33 -4.27 -17.84 24.22
CA GLU A 33 -3.58 -19.09 24.57
C GLU A 33 -3.49 -19.36 26.09
N GLU A 34 -3.78 -18.38 26.95
CA GLU A 34 -3.66 -18.55 28.42
C GLU A 34 -4.99 -18.87 29.13
N LYS A 35 -5.86 -19.68 28.50
CA LYS A 35 -7.08 -20.19 29.17
C LYS A 35 -7.35 -21.67 28.92
N ASN A 36 -6.31 -22.49 28.95
CA ASN A 36 -6.45 -23.92 29.15
C ASN A 36 -5.70 -24.29 30.43
N ASP A 37 -6.46 -24.27 31.53
CA ASP A 37 -6.15 -24.88 32.80
C ASP A 37 -5.81 -26.38 32.60
N ASP A 38 -4.58 -26.79 32.92
CA ASP A 38 -4.30 -28.14 33.43
C ASP A 38 -3.07 -28.09 34.36
N PRO A 39 -3.29 -28.14 35.70
CA PRO A 39 -2.23 -27.95 36.68
C PRO A 39 -1.61 -29.29 37.06
N ASP A 40 -0.73 -29.85 36.22
CA ASP A 40 0.20 -30.90 36.66
C ASP A 40 1.33 -31.12 35.63
N HIS A 41 2.44 -30.39 35.78
CA HIS A 41 3.71 -30.95 35.30
C HIS A 41 4.89 -30.54 36.21
N PRO A 42 5.51 -31.50 36.92
CA PRO A 42 6.61 -31.20 37.83
C PRO A 42 7.90 -30.84 37.09
N ASN A 43 8.64 -29.92 37.71
CA ASN A 43 9.99 -29.46 37.41
C ASN A 43 10.91 -30.53 36.80
N SER A 44 11.22 -30.42 35.51
CA SER A 44 12.42 -31.03 34.93
C SER A 44 13.44 -29.94 34.60
N VAL A 45 14.27 -29.65 35.60
CA VAL A 45 15.49 -28.86 35.48
C VAL A 45 16.57 -29.76 34.87
N ALA A 46 16.75 -29.74 33.55
CA ALA A 46 18.05 -30.02 32.89
C ALA A 46 17.90 -30.10 31.36
N ASN A 47 18.07 -28.96 30.66
CA ASN A 47 19.05 -28.91 29.56
C ASN A 47 19.33 -27.47 29.13
N ARG A 48 20.18 -26.75 29.87
CA ARG A 48 20.84 -25.56 29.33
C ARG A 48 21.99 -25.98 28.42
N ARG A 49 21.71 -26.45 27.20
CA ARG A 49 22.72 -26.58 26.14
C ARG A 49 22.08 -26.42 24.77
N SER A 50 22.10 -25.19 24.25
CA SER A 50 22.80 -24.87 22.99
C SER A 50 22.43 -23.46 22.57
N PHE A 51 23.42 -22.58 22.61
CA PHE A 51 23.42 -21.30 21.91
C PHE A 51 23.48 -21.57 20.40
N SER A 52 22.38 -22.03 19.82
CA SER A 52 22.10 -21.66 18.44
C SER A 52 21.17 -20.47 18.56
N ASN A 53 21.72 -19.26 18.48
CA ASN A 53 20.97 -18.04 18.18
C ASN A 53 20.27 -18.33 16.85
N PRO A 54 19.02 -18.82 16.80
CA PRO A 54 18.37 -19.07 15.54
C PRO A 54 18.00 -17.67 15.10
N GLN A 55 18.88 -17.11 14.27
CA GLN A 55 18.66 -16.00 13.34
C GLN A 55 17.33 -15.35 13.65
N ASN A 56 17.34 -14.19 14.34
CA ASN A 56 16.15 -13.37 14.52
C ASN A 56 15.45 -13.35 13.16
N ASN A 57 14.48 -14.24 12.99
CA ASN A 57 13.71 -14.43 11.78
C ASN A 57 12.64 -13.34 11.86
N GLU A 58 13.09 -12.11 12.16
CA GLU A 58 12.44 -10.87 11.85
C GLU A 58 11.87 -11.13 10.47
N ARG A 59 10.56 -11.34 10.40
CA ARG A 59 9.89 -11.87 9.20
C ARG A 59 10.11 -10.82 8.12
N VAL A 60 11.20 -10.96 7.36
CA VAL A 60 11.61 -9.94 6.41
C VAL A 60 10.53 -9.88 5.36
N LEU A 61 9.76 -8.79 5.39
CA LEU A 61 8.75 -8.54 4.39
C LEU A 61 9.47 -8.27 3.06
N LYS A 62 8.91 -8.81 1.96
CA LYS A 62 9.48 -8.69 0.63
C LYS A 62 8.44 -8.16 -0.34
N CYS A 63 8.90 -7.40 -1.34
CA CYS A 63 8.06 -6.92 -2.40
C CYS A 63 7.54 -8.11 -3.23
N THR A 64 6.24 -8.15 -3.52
CA THR A 64 5.65 -9.21 -4.35
C THR A 64 6.13 -9.13 -5.81
N LEU A 65 6.58 -7.96 -6.28
CA LEU A 65 7.00 -7.74 -7.67
C LEU A 65 8.50 -7.96 -7.88
N CYS A 66 9.37 -7.28 -7.11
CA CYS A 66 10.82 -7.42 -7.26
C CYS A 66 11.46 -8.43 -6.29
N HIS A 67 10.72 -8.95 -5.32
CA HIS A 67 11.20 -9.87 -4.27
C HIS A 67 12.33 -9.33 -3.38
N GLU A 68 12.64 -8.03 -3.51
CA GLU A 68 13.57 -7.34 -2.63
C GLU A 68 12.96 -7.11 -1.24
N ARG A 69 13.83 -6.92 -0.25
CA ARG A 69 13.45 -6.62 1.12
C ARG A 69 12.69 -5.28 1.17
N LEU A 70 11.54 -5.28 1.85
CA LEU A 70 10.80 -4.07 2.16
C LEU A 70 11.43 -3.39 3.38
N GLU A 71 11.56 -2.07 3.29
CA GLU A 71 11.96 -1.22 4.41
C GLU A 71 10.76 -0.96 5.32
N ASP A 72 11.01 -0.80 6.62
CA ASP A 72 9.99 -0.81 7.69
C ASP A 72 8.76 0.08 7.42
N THR A 73 8.95 1.25 6.81
CA THR A 73 7.87 2.21 6.55
C THR A 73 7.62 2.51 5.06
N HIS A 74 8.48 2.05 4.14
CA HIS A 74 8.43 2.41 2.72
C HIS A 74 7.82 1.30 1.86
N PHE A 75 6.65 0.83 2.24
CA PHE A 75 5.91 -0.14 1.45
C PHE A 75 4.41 0.15 1.44
N VAL A 76 3.76 -0.33 0.38
CA VAL A 76 2.32 -0.31 0.20
C VAL A 76 1.82 -1.73 0.40
N GLN A 77 0.79 -1.90 1.20
CA GLN A 77 0.10 -3.18 1.37
C GLN A 77 -1.30 -3.09 0.79
N CYS A 78 -1.68 -4.07 -0.03
CA CYS A 78 -3.05 -4.17 -0.50
C CYS A 78 -3.99 -4.51 0.68
N PRO A 79 -5.10 -3.78 0.88
CA PRO A 79 -6.06 -4.07 1.94
C PRO A 79 -6.83 -5.37 1.71
N SER A 80 -6.98 -5.79 0.46
CA SER A 80 -7.76 -6.97 0.08
C SER A 80 -6.95 -8.27 0.13
N VAL A 81 -5.66 -8.19 -0.22
CA VAL A 81 -4.77 -9.35 -0.33
C VAL A 81 -3.56 -9.11 0.55
N ASN A 82 -3.52 -9.73 1.73
CA ASN A 82 -2.44 -9.54 2.69
C ASN A 82 -1.04 -9.92 2.13
N ALA A 83 -1.01 -10.82 1.15
CA ALA A 83 0.22 -11.23 0.45
C ALA A 83 0.77 -10.18 -0.51
N HIS A 84 -0.05 -9.22 -0.95
CA HIS A 84 0.37 -8.12 -1.83
C HIS A 84 1.01 -7.02 -1.00
N LYS A 85 2.35 -6.97 -1.05
CA LYS A 85 3.17 -5.94 -0.43
C LYS A 85 4.15 -5.42 -1.47
N PHE A 86 4.21 -4.13 -1.68
CA PHE A 86 4.98 -3.52 -2.76
C PHE A 86 5.91 -2.46 -2.22
N CYS A 87 7.17 -2.47 -2.66
CA CYS A 87 8.08 -1.38 -2.35
C CYS A 87 7.61 -0.10 -3.08
N PHE A 88 8.04 1.05 -2.57
CA PHE A 88 7.78 2.33 -3.22
C PHE A 88 8.26 2.41 -4.68
N PRO A 89 9.46 1.91 -5.05
CA PRO A 89 9.89 1.86 -6.44
C PRO A 89 8.91 1.13 -7.38
N CYS A 90 8.49 -0.09 -7.05
CA CYS A 90 7.53 -0.83 -7.87
C CYS A 90 6.13 -0.18 -7.87
N SER A 91 5.71 0.40 -6.74
CA SER A 91 4.43 1.12 -6.66
C SER A 91 4.44 2.35 -7.56
N ARG A 92 5.54 3.12 -7.56
CA ARG A 92 5.76 4.30 -8.41
C ARG A 92 5.71 3.94 -9.89
N GLU A 93 6.36 2.86 -10.29
CA GLU A 93 6.33 2.37 -11.66
C GLU A 93 4.90 2.00 -12.08
N SER A 94 4.17 1.27 -11.22
CA SER A 94 2.78 0.90 -11.49
C SER A 94 1.86 2.12 -11.59
N ILE A 95 2.02 3.11 -10.70
CA ILE A 95 1.28 4.38 -10.74
C ILE A 95 1.51 5.10 -12.07
N LYS A 96 2.77 5.25 -12.49
CA LYS A 96 3.13 5.90 -13.76
C LYS A 96 2.54 5.14 -14.95
N LYS A 97 2.62 3.81 -14.95
CA LYS A 97 2.06 2.95 -16.00
C LYS A 97 0.53 3.05 -16.10
N GLN A 98 -0.16 3.19 -14.97
CA GLN A 98 -1.62 3.36 -14.91
C GLN A 98 -2.07 4.82 -15.06
N GLY A 99 -1.15 5.77 -15.25
CA GLY A 99 -1.43 7.21 -15.20
C GLY A 99 -2.57 7.66 -16.13
N THR A 100 -2.83 6.97 -17.23
CA THR A 100 -3.92 7.27 -18.16
C THR A 100 -5.31 6.97 -17.59
N SER A 101 -5.43 6.02 -16.66
CA SER A 101 -6.68 5.71 -15.97
C SER A 101 -6.98 6.78 -14.92
N PRO A 102 -8.23 7.19 -14.67
CA PRO A 102 -8.56 8.14 -13.58
C PRO A 102 -8.22 7.57 -12.20
N GLU A 103 -8.39 6.26 -12.03
CA GLU A 103 -8.08 5.52 -10.80
C GLU A 103 -6.84 4.67 -11.01
N VAL A 104 -5.95 4.64 -10.01
CA VAL A 104 -4.76 3.79 -10.00
C VAL A 104 -4.99 2.64 -9.04
N TYR A 105 -5.06 1.42 -9.55
CA TYR A 105 -5.36 0.22 -8.79
C TYR A 105 -4.10 -0.46 -8.24
N CYS A 106 -4.30 -1.61 -7.59
CA CYS A 106 -3.25 -2.42 -6.97
C CYS A 106 -2.06 -2.67 -7.94
N PRO A 107 -0.81 -2.51 -7.47
CA PRO A 107 0.38 -2.77 -8.29
C PRO A 107 0.51 -4.19 -8.85
N SER A 108 -0.23 -5.17 -8.31
CA SER A 108 -0.32 -6.52 -8.90
C SER A 108 -0.96 -6.53 -10.29
N GLY A 109 -1.65 -5.46 -10.70
CA GLY A 109 -2.45 -5.39 -11.92
C GLY A 109 -3.89 -5.88 -11.74
N GLU A 110 -4.24 -6.35 -10.54
CA GLU A 110 -5.59 -6.79 -10.22
C GLU A 110 -6.46 -5.65 -9.67
N LYS A 111 -7.76 -5.72 -9.94
CA LYS A 111 -8.76 -4.85 -9.31
C LYS A 111 -9.24 -5.46 -8.00
N CYS A 112 -8.37 -5.48 -6.99
CA CYS A 112 -8.65 -6.13 -5.72
C CYS A 112 -9.85 -5.44 -5.01
N PRO A 113 -10.97 -6.14 -4.73
CA PRO A 113 -12.14 -5.53 -4.10
C PRO A 113 -11.88 -5.26 -2.62
N LEU A 114 -12.32 -4.12 -2.10
CA LEU A 114 -12.26 -3.84 -0.67
C LEU A 114 -13.10 -4.86 0.12
N VAL A 115 -12.61 -5.30 1.28
CA VAL A 115 -13.26 -6.33 2.10
C VAL A 115 -14.73 -5.95 2.38
N GLY A 116 -15.65 -6.86 2.04
CA GLY A 116 -17.09 -6.65 2.21
C GLY A 116 -17.77 -5.82 1.12
N THR A 117 -17.06 -5.44 0.05
CA THR A 117 -17.61 -4.67 -1.08
C THR A 117 -17.20 -5.28 -2.42
N GLN A 118 -17.87 -4.89 -3.50
CA GLN A 118 -17.45 -5.21 -4.88
C GLN A 118 -16.59 -4.09 -5.49
N THR A 119 -16.36 -3.00 -4.76
CA THR A 119 -15.63 -1.82 -5.24
C THR A 119 -14.13 -2.08 -5.18
N PRO A 120 -13.39 -1.91 -6.30
CA PRO A 120 -11.95 -2.13 -6.31
C PRO A 120 -11.21 -1.08 -5.49
N TRP A 121 -10.18 -1.50 -4.76
CA TRP A 121 -9.26 -0.60 -4.09
C TRP A 121 -8.37 0.13 -5.11
N ALA A 122 -8.21 1.43 -4.90
CA ALA A 122 -7.33 2.30 -5.67
C ALA A 122 -6.53 3.21 -4.71
N PHE A 123 -5.37 3.66 -5.17
CA PHE A 123 -4.57 4.65 -4.44
C PHE A 123 -5.32 5.97 -4.31
N MET A 124 -5.29 6.55 -3.13
CA MET A 124 -5.74 7.92 -2.91
C MET A 124 -4.71 8.92 -3.44
N GLN A 125 -5.17 10.12 -3.81
CA GLN A 125 -4.28 11.15 -4.33
C GLN A 125 -3.14 11.53 -3.37
N GLY A 126 -3.40 11.56 -2.06
CA GLY A 126 -2.36 11.79 -1.05
C GLY A 126 -1.33 10.65 -0.97
N GLU A 127 -1.75 9.41 -1.20
CA GLU A 127 -0.85 8.25 -1.27
C GLU A 127 0.00 8.30 -2.54
N ILE A 128 -0.61 8.64 -3.69
CA ILE A 128 0.11 8.85 -4.95
C ILE A 128 1.16 9.94 -4.80
N ALA A 129 0.81 11.09 -4.21
CA ALA A 129 1.76 12.18 -3.98
C ALA A 129 2.92 11.78 -3.08
N THR A 130 2.65 10.99 -2.03
CA THR A 130 3.69 10.49 -1.12
C THR A 130 4.62 9.50 -1.82
N ILE A 131 4.08 8.59 -2.63
CA ILE A 131 4.86 7.57 -3.33
C ILE A 131 5.68 8.19 -4.48
N LEU A 132 5.15 9.20 -5.17
CA LEU A 132 5.84 9.88 -6.28
C LEU A 132 6.81 10.97 -5.79
N GLY A 133 6.55 11.64 -4.67
CA GLY A 133 7.38 12.75 -4.19
C GLY A 133 7.52 13.84 -5.27
N ASP A 134 8.75 14.18 -5.66
CA ASP A 134 9.05 15.23 -6.64
C ASP A 134 8.46 14.95 -8.04
N ASP A 135 8.25 13.68 -8.39
CA ASP A 135 7.63 13.29 -9.67
C ASP A 135 6.12 13.60 -9.74
N PHE A 136 5.48 13.93 -8.60
CA PHE A 136 4.02 14.08 -8.53
C PHE A 136 3.50 15.22 -9.40
N GLU A 137 4.17 16.37 -9.42
CA GLU A 137 3.75 17.53 -10.21
C GLU A 137 3.81 17.25 -11.71
N GLN A 138 4.85 16.53 -12.16
CA GLN A 138 4.95 16.12 -13.57
C GLN A 138 3.85 15.10 -13.92
N PHE A 139 3.66 14.09 -13.07
CA PHE A 139 2.61 13.09 -13.24
C PHE A 139 1.22 13.73 -13.34
N LYS A 140 0.92 14.73 -12.51
CA LYS A 140 -0.35 15.45 -12.56
C LYS A 140 -0.55 16.17 -13.89
N LYS A 141 0.47 16.88 -14.38
CA LYS A 141 0.42 17.57 -15.69
C LYS A 141 0.20 16.58 -16.84
N ASP A 142 0.91 15.46 -16.82
CA ASP A 142 0.79 14.44 -17.88
C ASP A 142 -0.63 13.83 -17.91
N ARG A 143 -1.25 13.64 -16.75
CA ARG A 143 -2.65 13.16 -16.67
C ARG A 143 -3.65 14.17 -17.21
N GLU A 144 -3.49 15.43 -16.86
CA GLU A 144 -4.34 16.52 -17.37
C GLU A 144 -4.22 16.63 -18.89
N ALA A 145 -2.98 16.56 -19.42
CA ALA A 145 -2.72 16.57 -20.86
C ALA A 145 -3.35 15.34 -21.57
N ASN A 146 -3.22 14.14 -20.98
CA ASN A 146 -3.78 12.91 -21.54
C ASN A 146 -5.32 12.88 -21.49
N SER A 147 -5.94 13.51 -20.49
CA SER A 147 -7.40 13.64 -20.40
C SER A 147 -7.96 14.54 -21.51
N ILE A 148 -7.20 15.52 -21.99
CA ILE A 148 -7.60 16.38 -23.11
C ILE A 148 -7.50 15.60 -24.43
N MET A 149 -6.46 14.78 -24.61
CA MET A 149 -6.27 13.99 -25.85
C MET A 149 -7.36 12.93 -26.06
N THR A 150 -7.86 12.32 -24.98
CA THR A 150 -8.96 11.34 -25.08
C THR A 150 -10.30 11.99 -25.40
N SER A 151 -10.52 13.24 -24.99
CA SER A 151 -11.76 13.97 -25.29
C SER A 151 -11.89 14.36 -26.77
N ASN A 152 -10.77 14.57 -27.47
CA ASN A 152 -10.78 14.97 -28.88
C ASN A 152 -10.94 13.80 -29.87
N LEU A 153 -10.97 12.55 -29.40
CA LEU A 153 -11.14 11.34 -30.22
C LEU A 153 -12.56 10.75 -30.17
N THR A 154 -13.59 11.58 -30.00
CA THR A 154 -14.92 11.22 -30.52
C THR A 154 -14.90 11.35 -32.04
N GLN A 155 -14.31 10.34 -32.69
CA GLN A 155 -14.46 10.11 -34.12
C GLN A 155 -15.94 9.76 -34.35
N ASN A 156 -16.73 10.75 -34.75
CA ASN A 156 -18.01 10.48 -35.37
C ASN A 156 -17.75 9.61 -36.61
N ALA A 157 -18.57 8.59 -36.84
CA ALA A 157 -18.45 7.60 -37.92
C ALA A 157 -18.41 8.19 -39.34
N ASN A 158 -18.45 9.52 -39.49
CA ASN A 158 -18.32 10.25 -40.75
C ASN A 158 -17.00 11.03 -40.89
N GLY A 159 -15.99 10.79 -40.03
CA GLY A 159 -14.60 11.14 -40.33
C GLY A 159 -14.28 12.64 -40.47
N GLN A 160 -15.12 13.55 -39.95
CA GLN A 160 -14.77 14.97 -39.91
C GLN A 160 -14.23 15.35 -38.53
N VAL A 161 -12.94 15.70 -38.50
CA VAL A 161 -12.24 16.29 -37.35
C VAL A 161 -12.43 17.80 -37.44
N PHE A 162 -13.25 18.38 -36.57
CA PHE A 162 -13.41 19.83 -36.48
C PHE A 162 -12.33 20.41 -35.58
N PHE A 163 -11.57 21.37 -36.13
CA PHE A 163 -10.71 22.28 -35.39
C PHE A 163 -11.44 23.61 -35.31
N PHE A 164 -11.69 24.09 -34.10
CA PHE A 164 -12.13 25.48 -33.88
C PHE A 164 -10.93 26.42 -33.94
#